data_AF-W6KK17-F1
#
_entry.id   AF-W6KK17-F1
#
_cell.length_a   1.000
_cell.length_b   1.000
_cell.length_c   1.000
_cell.angle_alpha   90.00
_cell.angle_beta   90.00
_cell.angle_gamma   90.00
#
_symmetry.space_group_name_H-M   'P 1'
#
loop_
_entity.id
_entity.type
_entity.pdbx_description
1 polymer ?
#
loop_
_entity_poly.entity_id
_entity_poly.type
_entity_poly.pdbx_seq_one_letter_code
_entity_poly.pdbx_strand_id
1 'polypeptide(L)'
;MEDSPCYVYLEACRQQGVKLPNPELVHFLQAHDSFSSIEEIDVSNNYLGNRGILALLDVVKVLPKIRFLNLSDQKLYNTDLNQSSVKGNATIDAIIDVCKTHPTLTSINLSSNPIGNYAGRKLLALAQVNKNVSRIEITNTQIDFELRQRIKAQCDENTMTLWFSHTKQHDGREEVGFGEGPKWVPDSAPADLTALGAGRGRRQTVRVEGIDPEKAKHYRPPVYEKSEEDMELICNLLTHNVLFSFLTTKEIRSVAGAMYPVEFKRDECIIQFGQKDCNKLYVIQSGQADIIKEGQKVFLKKEGTAVGELELLYDTPAVATVKVCTDNLVAWVLDRETYRNMVMGSCIRRRELYVAMITNIPFLESLDHYERMQVADALSSNEYNPGDYIIKHGETGEWLHIIIDGTVEVIGRDPEGNKTKVCEFSKGDHVGELEFINNHRNVADVIAVTHVTTAKLNRRHFEMCMGPVLDVLKRDSTSSKYQYYQNILQTQRQEEI
;
A
#
# COMPACT_ATOMS: atom_id res chain seq x y z
N MET A 1 -19.76 -13.00 -41.53
CA MET A 1 -20.03 -12.86 -40.07
C MET A 1 -18.81 -13.15 -39.20
N GLU A 2 -17.70 -13.68 -39.75
CA GLU A 2 -16.43 -13.92 -39.01
C GLU A 2 -15.51 -12.69 -38.90
N ASP A 3 -15.95 -11.54 -39.40
CA ASP A 3 -15.12 -10.32 -39.50
C ASP A 3 -15.86 -9.11 -38.91
N SER A 4 -16.40 -9.28 -37.69
CA SER A 4 -17.03 -8.20 -36.93
C SER A 4 -16.32 -7.99 -35.59
N PRO A 5 -16.33 -6.75 -35.04
CA PRO A 5 -15.74 -6.48 -33.72
C PRO A 5 -16.28 -7.39 -32.62
N CYS A 6 -17.58 -7.70 -32.66
CA CYS A 6 -18.21 -8.62 -31.73
C CYS A 6 -17.68 -10.06 -31.87
N TYR A 7 -17.47 -10.54 -33.09
CA TYR A 7 -16.93 -11.89 -33.32
C TYR A 7 -15.52 -12.02 -32.75
N VAL A 8 -14.64 -11.05 -33.04
CA VAL A 8 -13.27 -11.00 -32.51
C VAL A 8 -13.27 -11.03 -30.97
N TYR A 9 -14.14 -10.24 -30.35
CA TYR A 9 -14.25 -10.20 -28.88
C TYR A 9 -14.71 -11.54 -28.27
N LEU A 10 -15.73 -12.17 -28.86
CA LEU A 10 -16.25 -13.44 -28.38
C LEU A 10 -15.22 -14.57 -28.52
N GLU A 11 -14.46 -14.58 -29.62
CA GLU A 11 -13.38 -15.55 -29.83
C GLU A 11 -12.22 -15.32 -28.86
N ALA A 12 -11.81 -14.06 -28.66
CA ALA A 12 -10.80 -13.70 -27.66
C ALA A 12 -11.25 -14.08 -26.23
N CYS A 13 -12.53 -13.90 -25.91
CA CYS A 13 -13.10 -14.35 -24.63
C CYS A 13 -12.96 -15.87 -24.43
N ARG A 14 -13.15 -16.69 -25.47
CA ARG A 14 -12.93 -18.15 -25.40
C ARG A 14 -11.46 -18.47 -25.15
N GLN A 15 -10.54 -17.84 -25.87
CA GLN A 15 -9.09 -18.06 -25.74
C GLN A 15 -8.57 -17.65 -24.36
N GLN A 16 -9.05 -16.53 -23.82
CA GLN A 16 -8.67 -16.02 -22.50
C GLN A 16 -9.41 -16.73 -21.33
N GLY A 17 -10.31 -17.67 -21.63
CA GLY A 17 -11.07 -18.42 -20.62
C GLY A 17 -12.04 -17.55 -19.82
N VAL A 18 -12.71 -16.59 -20.49
CA VAL A 18 -13.78 -15.76 -19.93
C VAL A 18 -15.08 -16.57 -19.95
N LYS A 19 -15.61 -16.91 -18.78
CA LYS A 19 -16.81 -17.78 -18.66
C LYS A 19 -18.08 -17.14 -19.22
N LEU A 20 -18.25 -15.84 -19.01
CA LEU A 20 -19.39 -15.06 -19.46
C LEU A 20 -18.87 -13.73 -20.00
N PRO A 21 -18.88 -13.50 -21.33
CA PRO A 21 -18.55 -12.21 -21.92
C PRO A 21 -19.46 -11.11 -21.38
N ASN A 22 -18.92 -9.92 -21.16
CA ASN A 22 -19.70 -8.79 -20.66
C ASN A 22 -20.81 -8.41 -21.67
N PRO A 23 -22.10 -8.41 -21.25
CA PRO A 23 -23.23 -8.24 -22.18
C PRO A 23 -23.32 -6.84 -22.76
N GLU A 24 -22.99 -5.79 -21.99
CA GLU A 24 -23.00 -4.40 -22.47
C GLU A 24 -21.94 -4.18 -23.55
N LEU A 25 -20.73 -4.73 -23.34
CA LEU A 25 -19.68 -4.66 -24.34
C LEU A 25 -20.02 -5.48 -25.59
N VAL A 26 -20.66 -6.64 -25.44
CA VAL A 26 -21.16 -7.42 -26.59
C VAL A 26 -22.20 -6.61 -27.37
N HIS A 27 -23.17 -6.00 -26.70
CA HIS A 27 -24.20 -5.19 -27.35
C HIS A 27 -23.59 -3.97 -28.08
N PHE A 28 -22.64 -3.28 -27.44
CA PHE A 28 -21.90 -2.19 -28.06
C PHE A 28 -21.17 -2.63 -29.34
N LEU A 29 -20.45 -3.76 -29.30
CA LEU A 29 -19.71 -4.26 -30.46
C LEU A 29 -20.62 -4.83 -31.55
N GLN A 30 -21.82 -5.31 -31.19
CA GLN A 30 -22.84 -5.74 -32.16
C GLN A 30 -23.50 -4.56 -32.88
N ALA A 31 -23.59 -3.40 -32.23
CA ALA A 31 -24.14 -2.18 -32.84
C ALA A 31 -23.22 -1.56 -33.90
N HIS A 32 -21.98 -2.04 -34.05
CA HIS A 32 -20.99 -1.53 -34.99
C HIS A 32 -20.74 -2.53 -36.12
N ASP A 33 -21.18 -2.19 -37.34
CA ASP A 33 -21.06 -3.06 -38.52
C ASP A 33 -19.62 -3.16 -39.09
N SER A 34 -18.71 -2.27 -38.68
CA SER A 34 -17.32 -2.22 -39.17
C SER A 34 -16.34 -1.76 -38.09
N PHE A 35 -15.12 -2.32 -38.09
CA PHE A 35 -14.01 -1.88 -37.22
C PHE A 35 -13.71 -0.38 -37.34
N SER A 36 -13.93 0.22 -38.51
CA SER A 36 -13.68 1.66 -38.73
C SER A 36 -14.70 2.58 -38.07
N SER A 37 -15.82 2.06 -37.56
CA SER A 37 -16.86 2.86 -36.92
C SER A 37 -16.60 3.12 -35.43
N ILE A 38 -15.63 2.42 -34.83
CA ILE A 38 -15.28 2.54 -33.41
C ILE A 38 -14.08 3.47 -33.28
N GLU A 39 -14.31 4.69 -32.82
CA GLU A 39 -13.27 5.67 -32.50
C GLU A 39 -12.93 5.72 -31.01
N GLU A 40 -13.86 5.29 -30.16
CA GLU A 40 -13.72 5.35 -28.70
C GLU A 40 -14.29 4.08 -28.07
N ILE A 41 -13.59 3.57 -27.05
CA ILE A 41 -14.07 2.48 -26.20
C ILE A 41 -14.01 2.95 -24.77
N ASP A 42 -15.17 2.99 -24.11
CA ASP A 42 -15.29 3.30 -22.69
C ASP A 42 -15.93 2.15 -21.92
N VAL A 43 -15.15 1.56 -21.01
CA VAL A 43 -15.61 0.48 -20.13
C VAL A 43 -15.60 0.89 -18.65
N SER A 44 -15.46 2.18 -18.31
CA SER A 44 -15.30 2.63 -16.93
C SER A 44 -16.44 2.21 -15.99
N ASN A 45 -17.67 2.13 -16.52
CA ASN A 45 -18.86 1.72 -15.77
C ASN A 45 -19.19 0.22 -15.94
N ASN A 46 -18.31 -0.53 -16.62
CA ASN A 46 -18.51 -1.93 -16.96
C ASN A 46 -17.30 -2.75 -16.51
N TYR A 47 -17.45 -3.48 -15.41
CA TYR A 47 -16.37 -4.30 -14.87
C TYR A 47 -16.09 -5.51 -15.77
N LEU A 48 -14.91 -5.53 -16.40
CA LEU A 48 -14.41 -6.65 -17.21
C LEU A 48 -13.43 -7.54 -16.43
N GLY A 49 -12.60 -6.92 -15.57
CA GLY A 49 -11.47 -7.57 -14.91
C GLY A 49 -10.36 -8.00 -15.88
N ASN A 50 -9.26 -8.54 -15.34
CA ASN A 50 -8.01 -8.79 -16.10
C ASN A 50 -8.22 -9.60 -17.40
N ARG A 51 -8.95 -10.72 -17.35
CA ARG A 51 -9.18 -11.57 -18.54
C ARG A 51 -10.10 -10.91 -19.58
N GLY A 52 -11.11 -10.17 -19.13
CA GLY A 52 -12.00 -9.44 -20.04
C GLY A 52 -11.26 -8.30 -20.75
N ILE A 53 -10.35 -7.63 -20.05
CA ILE A 53 -9.46 -6.62 -20.65
C ILE A 53 -8.52 -7.25 -21.68
N LEU A 54 -7.90 -8.39 -21.36
CA LEU A 54 -7.08 -9.12 -22.35
C LEU A 54 -7.87 -9.47 -23.62
N ALA A 55 -9.12 -9.92 -23.48
CA ALA A 55 -9.98 -10.20 -24.62
C ALA A 55 -10.37 -8.93 -25.40
N LEU A 56 -10.62 -7.81 -24.70
CA LEU A 56 -10.90 -6.52 -25.32
C LEU A 56 -9.69 -6.00 -26.12
N LEU A 57 -8.47 -6.21 -25.63
CA LEU A 57 -7.25 -5.76 -26.32
C LEU A 57 -7.08 -6.41 -27.70
N ASP A 58 -7.56 -7.64 -27.90
CA ASP A 58 -7.52 -8.29 -29.21
C ASP A 58 -8.44 -7.59 -30.23
N VAL A 59 -9.55 -7.00 -29.76
CA VAL A 59 -10.38 -6.12 -30.57
C VAL A 59 -9.63 -4.81 -30.85
N VAL A 60 -9.07 -4.18 -29.81
CA VAL A 60 -8.36 -2.88 -29.95
C VAL A 60 -7.24 -2.96 -30.99
N LYS A 61 -6.47 -4.06 -31.03
CA LYS A 61 -5.39 -4.27 -32.03
C LYS A 61 -5.85 -4.13 -33.47
N VAL A 62 -7.12 -4.45 -33.78
CA VAL A 62 -7.65 -4.46 -35.14
C VAL A 62 -8.52 -3.24 -35.46
N LEU A 63 -8.62 -2.26 -34.55
CA LEU A 63 -9.40 -1.04 -34.77
C LEU A 63 -8.58 0.04 -35.48
N PRO A 64 -8.88 0.37 -36.76
CA PRO A 64 -8.05 1.28 -37.55
C PRO A 64 -8.25 2.76 -37.19
N LYS A 65 -9.27 3.11 -36.41
CA LYS A 65 -9.62 4.50 -36.08
C LYS A 65 -9.75 4.80 -34.58
N ILE A 66 -9.45 3.84 -33.70
CA ILE A 66 -9.57 4.08 -32.26
C ILE A 66 -8.58 5.18 -31.82
N ARG A 67 -9.09 6.16 -31.07
CA ARG A 67 -8.37 7.30 -30.51
C ARG A 67 -8.36 7.26 -29.00
N PHE A 68 -9.47 6.84 -28.40
CA PHE A 68 -9.66 6.83 -26.95
C PHE A 68 -9.97 5.44 -26.42
N LEU A 69 -9.23 5.02 -25.39
CA LEU A 69 -9.45 3.77 -24.67
C LEU A 69 -9.54 4.05 -23.17
N ASN A 70 -10.74 3.94 -22.60
CA ASN A 70 -10.98 4.12 -21.17
C ASN A 70 -11.15 2.78 -20.45
N LEU A 71 -10.13 2.41 -19.70
CA LEU A 71 -10.04 1.21 -18.87
C LEU A 71 -10.01 1.58 -17.36
N SER A 72 -10.66 2.69 -16.97
CA SER A 72 -10.73 3.08 -15.57
C SER A 72 -11.62 2.16 -14.73
N ASP A 73 -11.35 2.08 -13.43
CA ASP A 73 -12.10 1.29 -12.43
C ASP A 73 -12.30 -0.21 -12.78
N GLN A 74 -11.31 -0.81 -13.45
CA GLN A 74 -11.32 -2.23 -13.85
C GLN A 74 -10.74 -3.17 -12.78
N LYS A 75 -10.33 -2.62 -11.63
CA LYS A 75 -9.72 -3.32 -10.50
C LYS A 75 -8.56 -4.24 -10.93
N LEU A 76 -7.62 -3.70 -11.70
CA LEU A 76 -6.41 -4.39 -12.16
C LEU A 76 -5.45 -4.73 -10.99
N TYR A 77 -5.81 -5.69 -10.14
CA TYR A 77 -5.02 -6.09 -8.96
C TYR A 77 -3.77 -6.88 -9.34
N ASN A 78 -2.65 -6.57 -8.67
CA ASN A 78 -1.40 -7.34 -8.76
C ASN A 78 -1.42 -8.62 -7.90
N THR A 79 -2.32 -8.73 -6.92
CA THR A 79 -2.36 -9.85 -5.96
C THR A 79 -3.38 -10.92 -6.35
N ASP A 80 -2.90 -12.16 -6.43
CA ASP A 80 -3.68 -13.36 -6.69
C ASP A 80 -4.67 -13.64 -5.55
N LEU A 81 -5.92 -13.95 -5.90
CA LEU A 81 -6.81 -14.73 -5.02
C LEU A 81 -6.70 -16.23 -5.29
N ASN A 82 -6.16 -16.67 -6.45
CA ASN A 82 -6.03 -18.08 -6.86
C ASN A 82 -4.89 -18.29 -7.89
N GLN A 83 -4.20 -19.44 -7.86
CA GLN A 83 -3.10 -19.83 -8.77
C GLN A 83 -3.43 -19.83 -10.28
N SER A 84 -4.72 -19.78 -10.65
CA SER A 84 -5.20 -19.73 -12.03
C SER A 84 -5.55 -18.32 -12.53
N SER A 85 -5.32 -17.28 -11.72
CA SER A 85 -5.67 -15.90 -12.04
C SER A 85 -4.59 -15.23 -12.90
N VAL A 86 -5.00 -14.42 -13.87
CA VAL A 86 -4.06 -13.59 -14.65
C VAL A 86 -3.60 -12.44 -13.75
N LYS A 87 -2.29 -12.33 -13.51
CA LYS A 87 -1.68 -11.27 -12.69
C LYS A 87 -1.94 -9.89 -13.31
N GLY A 88 -2.29 -8.89 -12.49
CA GLY A 88 -2.57 -7.53 -12.98
C GLY A 88 -1.42 -6.88 -13.74
N ASN A 89 -0.17 -7.13 -13.34
CA ASN A 89 0.99 -6.63 -14.07
C ASN A 89 1.08 -7.19 -15.50
N ALA A 90 0.69 -8.46 -15.72
CA ALA A 90 0.66 -9.05 -17.06
C ALA A 90 -0.42 -8.40 -17.94
N THR A 91 -1.54 -7.99 -17.34
CA THR A 91 -2.59 -7.24 -18.06
C THR A 91 -2.09 -5.86 -18.44
N ILE A 92 -1.36 -5.18 -17.54
CA ILE A 92 -0.72 -3.90 -17.84
C ILE A 92 0.31 -4.05 -18.96
N ASP A 93 1.17 -5.06 -18.92
CA ASP A 93 2.14 -5.31 -19.99
C ASP A 93 1.44 -5.49 -21.35
N ALA A 94 0.35 -6.27 -21.39
CA ALA A 94 -0.43 -6.44 -22.60
C ALA A 94 -1.07 -5.13 -23.11
N ILE A 95 -1.62 -4.29 -22.21
CA ILE A 95 -2.15 -2.96 -22.58
C ILE A 95 -1.04 -2.13 -23.21
N ILE A 96 0.14 -2.10 -22.58
CA ILE A 96 1.29 -1.34 -23.04
C ILE A 96 1.77 -1.84 -24.39
N ASP A 97 1.89 -3.14 -24.60
CA ASP A 97 2.36 -3.74 -25.86
C ASP A 97 1.44 -3.39 -27.05
N VAL A 98 0.12 -3.44 -26.83
CA VAL A 98 -0.85 -3.00 -27.83
C VAL A 98 -0.73 -1.51 -28.10
N CYS A 99 -0.76 -0.69 -27.05
CA CYS A 99 -0.74 0.77 -27.20
C CYS A 99 0.58 1.28 -27.79
N LYS A 100 1.69 0.59 -27.55
CA LYS A 100 3.04 0.98 -28.01
C LYS A 100 3.18 0.95 -29.53
N THR A 101 2.41 0.08 -30.20
CA THR A 101 2.46 -0.09 -31.66
C THR A 101 1.19 0.42 -32.35
N HIS A 102 0.17 0.83 -31.59
CA HIS A 102 -1.11 1.23 -32.16
C HIS A 102 -1.00 2.55 -32.95
N PRO A 103 -1.42 2.58 -34.23
CA PRO A 103 -1.17 3.72 -35.12
C PRO A 103 -2.00 4.97 -34.78
N THR A 104 -3.23 4.81 -34.30
CA THR A 104 -4.17 5.94 -34.14
C THR A 104 -4.53 6.31 -32.69
N LEU A 105 -4.05 5.54 -31.71
CA LEU A 105 -4.47 5.70 -30.33
C LEU A 105 -3.77 6.94 -29.73
N THR A 106 -4.55 7.89 -29.23
CA THR A 106 -4.03 9.17 -28.70
C THR A 106 -4.20 9.29 -27.20
N SER A 107 -5.23 8.68 -26.64
CA SER A 107 -5.58 8.84 -25.23
C SER A 107 -5.95 7.52 -24.56
N ILE A 108 -5.39 7.30 -23.38
CA ILE A 108 -5.62 6.09 -22.56
C ILE A 108 -5.98 6.51 -21.14
N ASN A 109 -7.05 5.94 -20.59
CA ASN A 109 -7.43 6.15 -19.20
C ASN A 109 -7.30 4.85 -18.39
N LEU A 110 -6.45 4.89 -17.37
CA LEU A 110 -6.22 3.80 -16.41
C LEU A 110 -6.52 4.25 -14.98
N SER A 111 -7.24 5.37 -14.81
CA SER A 111 -7.58 5.93 -13.51
C SER A 111 -8.37 4.95 -12.64
N SER A 112 -8.30 5.14 -11.32
CA SER A 112 -9.01 4.31 -10.34
C SER A 112 -8.67 2.81 -10.39
N ASN A 113 -7.53 2.43 -10.99
CA ASN A 113 -6.99 1.08 -10.88
C ASN A 113 -5.89 1.01 -9.82
N PRO A 114 -5.76 -0.12 -9.09
CA PRO A 114 -4.74 -0.32 -8.06
C PRO A 114 -3.37 -0.64 -8.69
N ILE A 115 -2.89 0.24 -9.57
CA ILE A 115 -1.62 0.11 -10.29
C ILE A 115 -0.55 0.98 -9.65
N GLY A 116 0.66 0.44 -9.48
CA GLY A 116 1.80 1.11 -8.86
C GLY A 116 2.87 1.56 -9.84
N ASN A 117 4.04 1.92 -9.32
CA ASN A 117 5.17 2.47 -10.10
C ASN A 117 5.68 1.56 -11.23
N TYR A 118 5.50 0.24 -11.13
CA TYR A 118 5.76 -0.67 -12.26
C TYR A 118 4.99 -0.25 -13.51
N ALA A 119 3.67 -0.08 -13.37
CA ALA A 119 2.81 0.39 -14.45
C ALA A 119 3.18 1.82 -14.87
N GLY A 120 3.51 2.69 -13.91
CA GLY A 120 3.96 4.06 -14.19
C GLY A 120 5.20 4.10 -15.09
N ARG A 121 6.22 3.27 -14.82
CA ARG A 121 7.45 3.22 -15.65
C ARG A 121 7.14 2.71 -17.06
N LYS A 122 6.26 1.71 -17.17
CA LYS A 122 5.81 1.18 -18.46
C LYS A 122 4.99 2.20 -19.26
N LEU A 123 4.12 2.96 -18.59
CA LEU A 123 3.35 4.05 -19.20
C LEU A 123 4.25 5.21 -19.65
N LEU A 124 5.27 5.55 -18.88
CA LEU A 124 6.28 6.52 -19.30
C LEU A 124 7.01 6.03 -20.56
N ALA A 125 7.48 4.78 -20.57
CA ALA A 125 8.13 4.18 -21.73
C ALA A 125 7.18 4.10 -22.95
N LEU A 126 5.90 3.83 -22.74
CA LEU A 126 4.87 3.89 -23.78
C LEU A 126 4.80 5.29 -24.41
N ALA A 127 4.63 6.34 -23.59
CA ALA A 127 4.56 7.72 -24.09
C ALA A 127 5.88 8.15 -24.77
N GLN A 128 7.02 7.63 -24.34
CA GLN A 128 8.30 7.90 -24.98
C GLN A 128 8.41 7.26 -26.37
N VAL A 129 7.91 6.04 -26.54
CA VAL A 129 8.02 5.27 -27.79
C VAL A 129 6.92 5.63 -28.78
N ASN A 130 5.66 5.66 -28.34
CA ASN A 130 4.53 6.03 -29.19
C ASN A 130 4.20 7.51 -29.03
N LYS A 131 4.70 8.34 -29.95
CA LYS A 131 4.50 9.80 -29.96
C LYS A 131 3.07 10.24 -30.28
N ASN A 132 2.21 9.32 -30.75
CA ASN A 132 0.79 9.62 -30.94
C ASN A 132 0.02 9.62 -29.62
N VAL A 133 0.51 8.91 -28.60
CA VAL A 133 -0.10 8.89 -27.26
C VAL A 133 0.24 10.19 -26.55
N SER A 134 -0.72 11.12 -26.55
CA SER A 134 -0.60 12.47 -26.03
C SER A 134 -1.34 12.69 -24.72
N ARG A 135 -2.15 11.71 -24.27
CA ARG A 135 -2.88 11.77 -23.00
C ARG A 135 -2.90 10.41 -22.31
N ILE A 136 -2.39 10.37 -21.08
CA ILE A 136 -2.48 9.21 -20.20
C ILE A 136 -3.10 9.66 -18.87
N GLU A 137 -4.29 9.17 -18.57
CA GLU A 137 -4.99 9.45 -17.31
C GLU A 137 -4.75 8.34 -16.29
N ILE A 138 -4.20 8.72 -15.14
CA ILE A 138 -3.82 7.82 -14.05
C ILE A 138 -4.19 8.39 -12.68
N THR A 139 -5.32 9.11 -12.62
CA THR A 139 -5.85 9.65 -11.37
C THR A 139 -6.30 8.51 -10.45
N ASN A 140 -6.22 8.68 -9.14
CA ASN A 140 -6.57 7.64 -8.16
C ASN A 140 -5.81 6.30 -8.35
N THR A 141 -4.52 6.36 -8.70
CA THR A 141 -3.61 5.20 -8.80
C THR A 141 -2.53 5.25 -7.72
N GLN A 142 -1.80 4.15 -7.51
CA GLN A 142 -0.66 4.05 -6.59
C GLN A 142 0.69 4.44 -7.25
N ILE A 143 0.65 5.05 -8.44
CA ILE A 143 1.83 5.64 -9.08
C ILE A 143 2.24 6.88 -8.28
N ASP A 144 3.53 7.09 -8.03
CA ASP A 144 4.00 8.24 -7.25
C ASP A 144 3.80 9.57 -8.00
N PHE A 145 3.92 10.68 -7.27
CA PHE A 145 3.71 12.01 -7.83
C PHE A 145 4.74 12.39 -8.89
N GLU A 146 6.02 12.10 -8.67
CA GLU A 146 7.11 12.48 -9.58
C GLU A 146 6.97 11.76 -10.93
N LEU A 147 6.71 10.47 -10.90
CA LEU A 147 6.48 9.64 -12.08
C LEU A 147 5.21 10.07 -12.82
N ARG A 148 4.14 10.44 -12.11
CA ARG A 148 2.96 11.07 -12.74
C ARG A 148 3.32 12.37 -13.45
N GLN A 149 4.13 13.24 -12.84
CA GLN A 149 4.60 14.48 -13.47
C GLN A 149 5.45 14.19 -14.71
N ARG A 150 6.34 13.19 -14.65
CA ARG A 150 7.16 12.78 -15.81
C ARG A 150 6.31 12.24 -16.95
N ILE A 151 5.31 11.40 -16.67
CA ILE A 151 4.37 10.90 -17.67
C ILE A 151 3.59 12.07 -18.29
N LYS A 152 3.10 12.99 -17.45
CA LYS A 152 2.39 14.18 -17.91
C LYS A 152 3.29 15.05 -18.81
N ALA A 153 4.51 15.35 -18.39
CA ALA A 153 5.45 16.15 -19.16
C ALA A 153 5.78 15.49 -20.51
N GLN A 154 5.94 14.16 -20.55
CA GLN A 154 6.16 13.44 -21.80
C GLN A 154 4.93 13.49 -22.73
N CYS A 155 3.72 13.37 -22.17
CA CYS A 155 2.46 13.52 -22.91
C CYS A 155 2.30 14.95 -23.47
N ASP A 156 2.66 15.97 -22.68
CA ASP A 156 2.67 17.37 -23.11
C ASP A 156 3.66 17.57 -24.29
N GLU A 157 4.85 16.99 -24.22
CA GLU A 157 5.85 17.02 -25.31
C GLU A 157 5.33 16.34 -26.59
N ASN A 158 4.68 15.19 -26.45
CA ASN A 158 4.04 14.50 -27.58
C ASN A 158 2.94 15.35 -28.21
N THR A 159 2.12 16.03 -27.38
CA THR A 159 1.10 16.98 -27.84
C THR A 159 1.70 18.10 -28.68
N MET A 160 2.80 18.71 -28.21
CA MET A 160 3.51 19.75 -28.95
C MET A 160 4.09 19.22 -30.26
N THR A 161 4.64 18.00 -30.26
CA THR A 161 5.20 17.36 -31.47
C THR A 161 4.12 17.16 -32.54
N LEU A 162 2.92 16.73 -32.14
CA LEU A 162 1.76 16.59 -33.04
C LEU A 162 1.28 17.95 -33.57
N TRP A 163 1.37 19.00 -32.75
CA TRP A 163 0.99 20.35 -33.17
C TRP A 163 1.99 20.96 -34.17
N PHE A 164 3.29 20.74 -33.97
CA PHE A 164 4.34 21.20 -34.89
C PHE A 164 4.42 20.40 -36.19
N SER A 165 4.00 19.13 -36.19
CA SER A 165 3.91 18.33 -37.42
C SER A 165 2.76 18.79 -38.32
N HIS A 166 1.63 19.24 -37.75
CA HIS A 166 0.51 19.81 -38.50
C HIS A 166 0.77 21.24 -39.00
N THR A 167 1.49 22.08 -38.26
CA THR A 167 1.81 23.46 -38.70
C THR A 167 2.85 23.54 -39.83
N LYS A 168 3.60 22.46 -40.12
CA LYS A 168 4.46 22.37 -41.31
C LYS A 168 3.73 22.00 -42.61
N GLN A 169 2.44 21.66 -42.56
CA GLN A 169 1.68 21.18 -43.72
C GLN A 169 0.53 22.07 -44.21
N HIS A 170 0.27 23.24 -43.59
CA HIS A 170 -0.79 24.12 -44.04
C HIS A 170 -0.29 25.45 -44.63
N ASP A 171 -0.32 25.48 -45.96
CA ASP A 171 -0.41 26.68 -46.79
C ASP A 171 -1.84 27.25 -46.67
N GLY A 172 -1.97 28.46 -46.12
CA GLY A 172 -3.01 29.41 -46.52
C GLY A 172 -4.49 29.17 -46.16
N ARG A 173 -4.86 28.52 -45.05
CA ARG A 173 -6.24 28.63 -44.51
C ARG A 173 -6.24 28.81 -42.99
N GLU A 174 -6.89 29.88 -42.53
CA GLU A 174 -7.15 30.13 -41.12
C GLU A 174 -8.06 29.02 -40.56
N GLU A 175 -7.51 28.17 -39.70
CA GLU A 175 -8.30 27.35 -38.79
C GLU A 175 -8.06 27.84 -37.36
N VAL A 176 -9.19 28.11 -36.70
CA VAL A 176 -9.33 28.51 -35.30
C VAL A 176 -8.56 27.59 -34.36
N GLY A 177 -7.79 28.19 -33.45
CA GLY A 177 -6.98 27.48 -32.46
C GLY A 177 -7.82 26.54 -31.57
N PHE A 178 -7.24 25.40 -31.25
CA PHE A 178 -7.77 24.42 -30.30
C PHE A 178 -8.04 25.12 -28.95
N GLY A 179 -9.32 25.39 -28.63
CA GLY A 179 -9.72 26.03 -27.37
C GLY A 179 -10.80 27.11 -27.46
N GLU A 180 -11.15 27.58 -28.67
CA GLU A 180 -12.20 28.59 -28.87
C GLU A 180 -13.47 27.97 -29.49
N GLY A 181 -14.12 27.08 -28.73
CA GLY A 181 -15.49 26.62 -28.98
C GLY A 181 -16.38 26.94 -27.76
N PRO A 182 -17.70 27.11 -27.94
CA PRO A 182 -18.59 27.56 -26.89
C PRO A 182 -18.54 26.60 -25.69
N LYS A 183 -18.31 27.14 -24.49
CA LYS A 183 -18.37 26.40 -23.23
C LYS A 183 -19.77 25.80 -23.08
N TRP A 184 -19.84 24.47 -23.16
CA TRP A 184 -21.03 23.73 -22.76
C TRP A 184 -21.16 23.81 -21.23
N VAL A 185 -22.22 24.47 -20.78
CA VAL A 185 -22.70 24.44 -19.39
C VAL A 185 -23.94 23.55 -19.41
N PRO A 186 -24.00 22.45 -18.64
CA PRO A 186 -25.19 21.62 -18.60
C PRO A 186 -26.37 22.36 -17.95
N ASP A 187 -27.39 22.66 -18.75
CA ASP A 187 -28.71 23.16 -18.32
C ASP A 187 -29.62 22.02 -17.81
N SER A 188 -29.13 21.23 -16.86
CA SER A 188 -29.99 20.34 -16.10
C SER A 188 -29.33 19.98 -14.78
N ALA A 189 -30.00 20.30 -13.67
CA ALA A 189 -29.65 19.79 -12.36
C ALA A 189 -29.54 18.26 -12.42
N PRO A 190 -28.55 17.64 -11.74
CA PRO A 190 -28.36 16.20 -11.78
C PRO A 190 -29.63 15.51 -11.28
N ALA A 191 -30.13 14.56 -12.08
CA ALA A 191 -31.26 13.73 -11.71
C ALA A 191 -30.96 13.00 -10.40
N ASP A 192 -31.88 13.11 -9.43
CA ASP A 192 -31.81 12.40 -8.17
C ASP A 192 -32.08 10.90 -8.41
N LEU A 193 -30.99 10.12 -8.41
CA LEU A 193 -31.00 8.67 -8.63
C LEU A 193 -31.35 7.87 -7.36
N THR A 194 -31.90 8.49 -6.30
CA THR A 194 -32.30 7.76 -5.09
C THR A 194 -33.57 6.90 -5.24
N ALA A 195 -34.26 6.96 -6.38
CA ALA A 195 -35.60 6.36 -6.54
C ALA A 195 -35.66 4.92 -7.11
N LEU A 196 -34.53 4.24 -7.40
CA LEU A 196 -34.55 2.89 -7.98
C LEU A 196 -33.74 1.87 -7.15
N GLY A 197 -34.42 1.20 -6.21
CA GLY A 197 -34.05 -0.13 -5.72
C GLY A 197 -33.07 -0.18 -4.54
N ALA A 198 -33.58 -0.57 -3.36
CA ALA A 198 -32.82 -0.70 -2.12
C ALA A 198 -31.70 -1.76 -2.18
N GLY A 199 -30.49 -1.43 -1.71
CA GLY A 199 -29.50 -2.45 -1.33
C GLY A 199 -28.03 -2.01 -1.28
N ARG A 200 -27.64 -1.24 -0.26
CA ARG A 200 -26.31 -0.68 0.08
C ARG A 200 -25.96 0.63 -0.64
N GLY A 201 -26.08 1.72 0.11
CA GLY A 201 -25.71 3.07 -0.33
C GLY A 201 -24.29 3.13 -0.89
N ARG A 202 -24.11 4.04 -1.85
CA ARG A 202 -22.80 4.35 -2.47
C ARG A 202 -21.82 4.67 -1.33
N ARG A 203 -20.72 3.90 -1.23
CA ARG A 203 -19.69 4.11 -0.21
C ARG A 203 -19.16 5.53 -0.34
N GLN A 204 -19.43 6.36 0.66
CA GLN A 204 -18.93 7.73 0.68
C GLN A 204 -17.42 7.69 0.93
N THR A 205 -16.68 8.43 0.11
CA THR A 205 -15.26 8.66 0.36
C THR A 205 -15.13 9.59 1.55
N VAL A 206 -14.38 9.15 2.54
CA VAL A 206 -14.04 9.97 3.70
C VAL A 206 -12.60 10.46 3.53
N ARG A 207 -12.40 11.76 3.51
CA ARG A 207 -11.07 12.39 3.41
C ARG A 207 -10.84 13.20 4.66
N VAL A 208 -9.76 12.87 5.37
CA VAL A 208 -9.28 13.65 6.51
C VAL A 208 -8.02 14.39 6.07
N GLU A 209 -7.84 15.62 6.56
CA GLU A 209 -6.60 16.35 6.32
C GLU A 209 -5.40 15.53 6.83
N GLY A 210 -4.27 15.59 6.11
CA GLY A 210 -3.04 14.97 6.58
C GLY A 210 -2.51 15.68 7.82
N ILE A 211 -1.65 15.02 8.58
CA ILE A 211 -0.91 15.68 9.66
C ILE A 211 0.31 16.34 9.04
N ASP A 212 0.53 17.59 9.38
CA ASP A 212 1.75 18.30 9.05
C ASP A 212 2.93 17.67 9.82
N PRO A 213 3.91 17.04 9.13
CA PRO A 213 5.05 16.39 9.77
C PRO A 213 5.82 17.31 10.73
N GLU A 214 5.96 18.59 10.38
CA GLU A 214 6.74 19.54 11.18
C GLU A 214 6.00 19.94 12.47
N LYS A 215 4.67 20.03 12.43
CA LYS A 215 3.85 20.25 13.63
C LYS A 215 3.90 19.03 14.56
N ALA A 216 3.84 17.82 14.01
CA ALA A 216 3.87 16.59 14.79
C ALA A 216 5.22 16.36 15.50
N LYS A 217 6.34 16.87 14.95
CA LYS A 217 7.67 16.81 15.57
C LYS A 217 7.77 17.66 16.83
N HIS A 218 7.22 18.87 16.78
CA HIS A 218 7.32 19.85 17.86
C HIS A 218 6.15 19.76 18.85
N TYR A 219 5.20 18.87 18.60
CA TYR A 219 4.06 18.65 19.46
C TYR A 219 4.50 18.11 20.83
N ARG A 220 4.12 18.83 21.89
CA ARG A 220 4.33 18.38 23.27
C ARG A 220 2.98 17.91 23.81
N PRO A 221 2.83 16.61 24.13
CA PRO A 221 1.58 16.13 24.67
C PRO A 221 1.34 16.71 26.07
N PRO A 222 0.07 16.94 26.45
CA PRO A 222 -0.25 17.29 27.82
C PRO A 222 0.20 16.16 28.75
N VAL A 223 0.58 16.49 29.98
CA VAL A 223 0.94 15.50 31.00
C VAL A 223 0.04 15.74 32.20
N TYR A 224 -0.74 14.72 32.54
CA TYR A 224 -1.57 14.70 33.73
C TYR A 224 -0.90 13.85 34.79
N GLU A 225 -0.77 14.37 36.01
CA GLU A 225 -0.23 13.62 37.15
C GLU A 225 -1.09 12.39 37.45
N LYS A 226 -0.42 11.24 37.62
CA LYS A 226 -1.04 9.94 37.88
C LYS A 226 -0.15 9.12 38.81
N SER A 227 -0.75 8.15 39.49
CA SER A 227 0.01 7.15 40.25
C SER A 227 0.78 6.23 39.29
N GLU A 228 1.85 5.60 39.76
CA GLU A 228 2.57 4.58 38.97
C GLU A 228 1.67 3.37 38.67
N GLU A 229 0.77 3.00 39.60
CA GLU A 229 -0.21 1.93 39.40
C GLU A 229 -1.16 2.23 38.23
N ASP A 230 -1.71 3.46 38.17
CA ASP A 230 -2.56 3.89 37.06
C ASP A 230 -1.77 3.92 35.74
N MET A 231 -0.51 4.39 35.78
CA MET A 231 0.35 4.43 34.59
C MET A 231 0.60 3.04 34.01
N GLU A 232 0.92 2.05 34.85
CA GLU A 232 1.10 0.67 34.42
C GLU A 232 -0.20 0.07 33.87
N LEU A 233 -1.32 0.32 34.54
CA LEU A 233 -2.63 -0.13 34.10
C LEU A 233 -3.00 0.44 32.72
N ILE A 234 -2.82 1.75 32.50
CA ILE A 234 -3.07 2.37 31.20
C ILE A 234 -2.13 1.80 30.13
N CYS A 235 -0.84 1.65 30.45
CA CYS A 235 0.13 1.07 29.51
C CYS A 235 -0.28 -0.34 29.09
N ASN A 236 -0.76 -1.15 30.03
CA ASN A 236 -1.27 -2.50 29.75
C ASN A 236 -2.52 -2.46 28.86
N LEU A 237 -3.49 -1.57 29.14
CA LEU A 237 -4.68 -1.40 28.31
C LEU A 237 -4.34 -0.96 26.88
N LEU A 238 -3.41 -0.01 26.73
CA LEU A 238 -2.98 0.51 25.43
C LEU A 238 -2.23 -0.55 24.62
N THR A 239 -1.36 -1.34 25.25
CA THR A 239 -0.57 -2.39 24.57
C THR A 239 -1.46 -3.47 23.95
N HIS A 240 -2.59 -3.79 24.59
CA HIS A 240 -3.56 -4.77 24.07
C HIS A 240 -4.53 -4.18 23.05
N ASN A 241 -4.53 -2.86 22.86
CA ASN A 241 -5.44 -2.19 21.95
C ASN A 241 -4.81 -2.01 20.56
N VAL A 242 -5.52 -2.47 19.54
CA VAL A 242 -5.06 -2.47 18.13
C VAL A 242 -4.64 -1.10 17.61
N LEU A 243 -5.21 -0.01 18.13
CA LEU A 243 -4.92 1.37 17.72
C LEU A 243 -3.50 1.82 18.10
N PHE A 244 -2.89 1.15 19.09
CA PHE A 244 -1.58 1.52 19.64
C PHE A 244 -0.53 0.42 19.44
N SER A 245 -0.89 -0.68 18.77
CA SER A 245 -0.01 -1.84 18.52
C SER A 245 1.32 -1.52 17.84
N PHE A 246 1.42 -0.38 17.15
CA PHE A 246 2.62 0.07 16.44
C PHE A 246 3.53 1.00 17.26
N LEU A 247 3.13 1.35 18.49
CA LEU A 247 3.89 2.24 19.36
C LEU A 247 4.91 1.46 20.20
N THR A 248 6.06 2.09 20.42
CA THR A 248 7.06 1.58 21.36
C THR A 248 6.62 1.76 22.81
N THR A 249 7.21 1.02 23.75
CA THR A 249 6.91 1.13 25.19
C THR A 249 7.05 2.56 25.71
N LYS A 250 8.06 3.31 25.22
CA LYS A 250 8.27 4.73 25.57
C LYS A 250 7.14 5.62 25.06
N GLU A 251 6.67 5.38 23.84
CA GLU A 251 5.56 6.12 23.23
C GLU A 251 4.24 5.79 23.91
N ILE A 252 3.98 4.51 24.23
CA ILE A 252 2.82 4.09 25.01
C ILE A 252 2.80 4.80 26.37
N ARG A 253 3.94 4.84 27.08
CA ARG A 253 4.03 5.55 28.36
C ARG A 253 3.77 7.06 28.20
N SER A 254 4.24 7.66 27.11
CA SER A 254 3.94 9.07 26.82
C SER A 254 2.45 9.30 26.53
N VAL A 255 1.79 8.40 25.78
CA VAL A 255 0.34 8.48 25.51
C VAL A 255 -0.43 8.31 26.81
N ALA A 256 -0.08 7.33 27.64
CA ALA A 256 -0.68 7.13 28.96
C ALA A 256 -0.55 8.39 29.86
N GLY A 257 0.59 9.07 29.79
CA GLY A 257 0.81 10.37 30.47
C GLY A 257 -0.16 11.46 30.00
N ALA A 258 -0.58 11.42 28.74
CA ALA A 258 -1.49 12.39 28.14
C ALA A 258 -2.98 12.06 28.29
N MET A 259 -3.32 10.87 28.79
CA MET A 259 -4.71 10.52 29.07
C MET A 259 -5.18 11.12 30.40
N TYR A 260 -6.48 11.30 30.56
CA TYR A 260 -7.09 11.68 31.85
C TYR A 260 -8.34 10.84 32.12
N PRO A 261 -8.70 10.58 33.38
CA PRO A 261 -9.81 9.69 33.70
C PRO A 261 -11.14 10.44 33.58
N VAL A 262 -12.18 9.73 33.15
CA VAL A 262 -13.58 10.18 33.17
C VAL A 262 -14.46 9.04 33.66
N GLU A 263 -15.40 9.37 34.55
CA GLU A 263 -16.41 8.44 35.05
C GLU A 263 -17.76 8.72 34.41
N PHE A 264 -18.51 7.65 34.16
CA PHE A 264 -19.88 7.70 33.66
C PHE A 264 -20.77 6.82 34.53
N LYS A 265 -22.01 7.28 34.75
CA LYS A 265 -23.05 6.50 35.45
C LYS A 265 -23.88 5.69 34.49
N ARG A 266 -24.61 4.72 35.04
CA ARG A 266 -25.60 3.93 34.30
C ARG A 266 -26.49 4.85 33.47
N ASP A 267 -26.76 4.40 32.24
CA ASP A 267 -27.61 5.09 31.27
C ASP A 267 -27.06 6.42 30.70
N GLU A 268 -25.88 6.88 31.12
CA GLU A 268 -25.23 8.01 30.47
C GLU A 268 -24.71 7.63 29.07
N CYS A 269 -24.74 8.59 28.15
CA CYS A 269 -24.21 8.41 26.80
C CYS A 269 -22.81 8.99 26.71
N ILE A 270 -21.83 8.15 26.41
CA ILE A 270 -20.44 8.57 26.14
C ILE A 270 -20.39 9.32 24.80
N ILE A 271 -21.09 8.79 23.79
CA ILE A 271 -21.22 9.37 22.45
C ILE A 271 -22.69 9.24 22.03
N GLN A 272 -23.25 10.29 21.42
CA GLN A 272 -24.61 10.25 20.87
C GLN A 272 -24.59 10.20 19.35
N PHE A 273 -25.48 9.40 18.75
CA PHE A 273 -25.63 9.33 17.30
C PHE A 273 -25.82 10.72 16.66
N GLY A 274 -25.07 10.99 15.60
CA GLY A 274 -25.09 12.25 14.86
C GLY A 274 -24.32 13.39 15.53
N GLN A 275 -23.73 13.18 16.71
CA GLN A 275 -22.84 14.16 17.35
C GLN A 275 -21.62 14.42 16.45
N LYS A 276 -21.35 15.70 16.17
CA LYS A 276 -20.26 16.11 15.26
C LYS A 276 -18.95 16.37 15.99
N ASP A 277 -19.01 16.77 17.25
CA ASP A 277 -17.83 17.15 18.04
C ASP A 277 -17.19 15.96 18.78
N CYS A 278 -17.14 14.80 18.13
CA CYS A 278 -16.56 13.57 18.67
C CYS A 278 -15.04 13.53 18.44
N ASN A 279 -14.32 14.36 19.19
CA ASN A 279 -12.87 14.53 19.07
C ASN A 279 -12.07 13.85 20.20
N LYS A 280 -12.62 12.79 20.79
CA LYS A 280 -12.03 12.10 21.96
C LYS A 280 -12.11 10.59 21.79
N LEU A 281 -11.04 9.91 22.20
CA LEU A 281 -10.97 8.46 22.36
C LEU A 281 -11.24 8.15 23.81
N TYR A 282 -12.02 7.10 24.08
CA TYR A 282 -12.24 6.61 25.44
C TYR A 282 -11.79 5.15 25.48
N VAL A 283 -10.80 4.82 26.31
CA VAL A 283 -10.35 3.45 26.57
C VAL A 283 -10.95 3.01 27.89
N ILE A 284 -11.79 1.97 27.86
CA ILE A 284 -12.54 1.52 29.03
C ILE A 284 -11.58 0.79 29.98
N GLN A 285 -11.42 1.33 31.19
CA GLN A 285 -10.71 0.67 32.28
C GLN A 285 -11.63 -0.29 33.03
N SER A 286 -12.86 0.10 33.31
CA SER A 286 -13.81 -0.75 34.05
C SER A 286 -15.25 -0.40 33.69
N GLY A 287 -16.15 -1.38 33.77
CA GLY A 287 -17.55 -1.23 33.34
C GLY A 287 -17.79 -1.65 31.89
N GLN A 288 -19.03 -1.47 31.41
CA GLN A 288 -19.45 -1.86 30.08
C GLN A 288 -20.38 -0.83 29.44
N ALA A 289 -20.32 -0.72 28.11
CA ALA A 289 -21.16 0.17 27.32
C ALA A 289 -21.74 -0.52 26.09
N ASP A 290 -23.03 -0.28 25.85
CA ASP A 290 -23.76 -0.76 24.68
C ASP A 290 -23.60 0.22 23.51
N ILE A 291 -23.28 -0.31 22.33
CA ILE A 291 -23.34 0.42 21.05
C ILE A 291 -24.73 0.22 20.46
N ILE A 292 -25.46 1.32 20.29
CA ILE A 292 -26.83 1.36 19.82
C ILE A 292 -26.87 2.06 18.46
N LYS A 293 -27.37 1.36 17.44
CA LYS A 293 -27.59 1.90 16.10
C LYS A 293 -29.05 1.68 15.71
N GLU A 294 -29.71 2.72 15.22
CA GLU A 294 -31.14 2.64 14.82
C GLU A 294 -32.05 2.09 15.95
N GLY A 295 -31.73 2.41 17.20
CA GLY A 295 -32.46 1.94 18.38
C GLY A 295 -32.17 0.49 18.81
N GLN A 296 -31.34 -0.25 18.07
CA GLN A 296 -30.97 -1.63 18.40
C GLN A 296 -29.55 -1.71 18.99
N LYS A 297 -29.38 -2.56 20.01
CA LYS A 297 -28.05 -2.87 20.57
C LYS A 297 -27.30 -3.77 19.58
N VAL A 298 -26.21 -3.24 19.01
CA VAL A 298 -25.42 -3.92 17.97
C VAL A 298 -24.18 -4.59 18.56
N PHE A 299 -23.57 -3.97 19.58
CA PHE A 299 -22.31 -4.46 20.14
C PHE A 299 -22.14 -4.04 21.61
N LEU A 300 -21.37 -4.81 22.38
CA LEU A 300 -21.04 -4.53 23.78
C LEU A 300 -19.54 -4.26 23.90
N LYS A 301 -19.17 -3.06 24.35
CA LYS A 301 -17.79 -2.69 24.67
C LYS A 301 -17.52 -2.99 26.14
N LYS A 302 -16.37 -3.63 26.40
CA LYS A 302 -15.91 -4.08 27.72
C LYS A 302 -14.57 -3.42 28.08
N GLU A 303 -14.08 -3.68 29.28
CA GLU A 303 -12.73 -3.35 29.70
C GLU A 303 -11.66 -3.74 28.64
N GLY A 304 -10.68 -2.86 28.44
CA GLY A 304 -9.63 -3.00 27.41
C GLY A 304 -10.04 -2.52 26.02
N THR A 305 -11.33 -2.31 25.76
CA THR A 305 -11.81 -1.83 24.45
C THR A 305 -11.91 -0.30 24.40
N ALA A 306 -11.80 0.26 23.19
CA ALA A 306 -11.93 1.70 22.96
C ALA A 306 -13.25 2.09 22.28
N VAL A 307 -13.70 3.32 22.47
CA VAL A 307 -14.83 3.94 21.76
C VAL A 307 -14.45 5.34 21.28
N GLY A 308 -15.02 5.78 20.15
CA GLY A 308 -14.64 7.03 19.47
C GLY A 308 -13.53 6.88 18.42
N GLU A 309 -13.03 5.66 18.21
CA GLU A 309 -11.95 5.35 17.27
C GLU A 309 -12.27 5.72 15.82
N LEU A 310 -13.53 5.54 15.41
CA LEU A 310 -13.97 5.80 14.05
C LEU A 310 -14.03 7.30 13.77
N GLU A 311 -14.63 8.06 14.68
CA GLU A 311 -14.78 9.51 14.59
C GLU A 311 -13.40 10.20 14.56
N LEU A 312 -12.43 9.68 15.32
CA LEU A 312 -11.06 10.17 15.33
C LEU A 312 -10.31 9.93 14.02
N LEU A 313 -10.43 8.72 13.47
CA LEU A 313 -9.71 8.31 12.26
C LEU A 313 -10.31 8.93 11.00
N TYR A 314 -11.63 9.05 10.94
CA TYR A 314 -12.36 9.37 9.72
C TYR A 314 -13.00 10.77 9.72
N ASP A 315 -12.92 11.56 10.79
CA ASP A 315 -13.58 12.89 10.83
C ASP A 315 -15.08 12.84 10.51
N THR A 316 -15.73 11.76 10.93
CA THR A 316 -17.15 11.53 10.69
C THR A 316 -17.97 11.86 11.93
N PRO A 317 -19.24 12.30 11.78
CA PRO A 317 -20.17 12.35 12.89
C PRO A 317 -20.33 10.95 13.51
N ALA A 318 -20.70 10.93 14.80
CA ALA A 318 -20.95 9.69 15.53
C ALA A 318 -21.93 8.78 14.81
N VAL A 319 -21.46 7.59 14.44
CA VAL A 319 -22.25 6.63 13.64
C VAL A 319 -23.19 5.77 14.48
N ALA A 320 -23.01 5.77 15.80
CA ALA A 320 -23.82 5.05 16.77
C ALA A 320 -23.81 5.76 18.12
N THR A 321 -24.83 5.51 18.94
CA THR A 321 -24.87 5.96 20.32
C THR A 321 -24.13 4.94 21.19
N VAL A 322 -23.25 5.39 22.07
CA VAL A 322 -22.55 4.55 23.05
C VAL A 322 -23.10 4.88 24.43
N LYS A 323 -23.80 3.94 25.05
CA LYS A 323 -24.53 4.15 26.30
C LYS A 323 -24.06 3.18 27.39
N VAL A 324 -23.80 3.67 28.59
CA VAL A 324 -23.31 2.86 29.72
C VAL A 324 -24.39 1.91 30.23
N CYS A 325 -24.05 0.63 30.42
CA CYS A 325 -24.98 -0.40 30.89
C CYS A 325 -24.65 -0.95 32.30
N THR A 326 -23.47 -0.65 32.85
CA THR A 326 -23.09 -0.92 34.25
C THR A 326 -23.38 0.28 35.16
N ASP A 327 -23.33 0.10 36.48
CA ASP A 327 -23.63 1.17 37.44
C ASP A 327 -22.61 2.32 37.42
N ASN A 328 -21.33 1.96 37.23
CA ASN A 328 -20.25 2.90 36.95
C ASN A 328 -19.43 2.38 35.76
N LEU A 329 -18.88 3.29 34.96
CA LEU A 329 -17.88 3.01 33.95
C LEU A 329 -16.76 4.04 34.07
N VAL A 330 -15.51 3.56 34.14
CA VAL A 330 -14.32 4.41 34.17
C VAL A 330 -13.58 4.24 32.84
N ALA A 331 -13.26 5.36 32.19
CA ALA A 331 -12.51 5.37 30.95
C ALA A 331 -11.38 6.39 30.98
N TRP A 332 -10.29 6.05 30.30
CA TRP A 332 -9.19 6.96 30.03
C TRP A 332 -9.44 7.67 28.71
N VAL A 333 -9.36 8.99 28.74
CA VAL A 333 -9.68 9.85 27.59
C VAL A 333 -8.42 10.39 26.96
N LEU A 334 -8.34 10.30 25.64
CA LEU A 334 -7.29 10.91 24.82
C LEU A 334 -7.93 11.82 23.78
N ASP A 335 -7.48 13.06 23.66
CA ASP A 335 -7.99 13.97 22.65
C ASP A 335 -7.44 13.65 21.25
N ARG A 336 -8.18 14.11 20.23
CA ARG A 336 -7.85 13.86 18.83
C ARG A 336 -6.52 14.43 18.39
N GLU A 337 -6.17 15.61 18.87
CA GLU A 337 -4.94 16.28 18.49
C GLU A 337 -3.73 15.51 19.04
N THR A 338 -3.78 15.11 20.30
CA THR A 338 -2.79 14.25 20.94
C THR A 338 -2.71 12.90 20.23
N TYR A 339 -3.83 12.21 19.97
CA TYR A 339 -3.82 10.93 19.25
C TYR A 339 -3.16 11.07 17.87
N ARG A 340 -3.55 12.08 17.09
CA ARG A 340 -2.98 12.32 15.76
C ARG A 340 -1.49 12.61 15.82
N ASN A 341 -1.06 13.58 16.62
CA ASN A 341 0.36 13.97 16.67
C ASN A 341 1.26 12.90 17.32
N MET A 342 0.75 12.15 18.29
CA MET A 342 1.53 11.10 18.95
C MET A 342 1.56 9.81 18.15
N VAL A 343 0.40 9.30 17.72
CA VAL A 343 0.26 7.97 17.10
C VAL A 343 0.54 8.00 15.61
N MET A 344 0.10 9.01 14.87
CA MET A 344 0.46 9.14 13.47
C MET A 344 1.80 9.85 13.29
N GLY A 345 2.15 10.79 14.21
CA GLY A 345 3.48 11.40 14.21
C GLY A 345 4.61 10.44 14.59
N SER A 346 4.34 9.38 15.37
CA SER A 346 5.34 8.33 15.62
C SER A 346 5.70 7.58 14.35
N CYS A 347 4.77 7.34 13.43
CA CYS A 347 5.08 6.77 12.11
C CYS A 347 6.06 7.66 11.32
N ILE A 348 5.89 8.98 11.37
CA ILE A 348 6.81 9.93 10.71
C ILE A 348 8.19 9.88 11.36
N ARG A 349 8.26 9.99 12.70
CA ARG A 349 9.54 9.94 13.44
C ARG A 349 10.26 8.60 13.26
N ARG A 350 9.51 7.49 13.26
CA ARG A 350 10.03 6.14 13.02
C ARG A 350 10.59 6.01 11.60
N ARG A 351 9.90 6.58 10.60
CA ARG A 351 10.39 6.62 9.22
C ARG A 351 11.68 7.41 9.12
N GLU A 352 11.78 8.58 9.77
CA GLU A 352 13.02 9.37 9.79
C GLU A 352 14.16 8.64 10.51
N LEU A 353 13.88 8.02 11.65
CA LEU A 353 14.87 7.22 12.38
C LEU A 353 15.43 6.10 11.49
N TYR A 354 14.55 5.34 10.83
CA TYR A 354 14.98 4.27 9.94
C TYR A 354 15.67 4.80 8.68
N VAL A 355 15.22 5.89 8.07
CA VAL A 355 15.91 6.49 6.92
C VAL A 355 17.31 6.96 7.31
N ALA A 356 17.45 7.65 8.44
CA ALA A 356 18.75 8.09 8.96
C ALA A 356 19.66 6.90 9.29
N MET A 357 19.09 5.82 9.85
CA MET A 357 19.83 4.59 10.10
C MET A 357 20.27 3.91 8.80
N ILE A 358 19.35 3.68 7.86
CA ILE A 358 19.59 3.05 6.56
C ILE A 358 20.68 3.80 5.77
N THR A 359 20.71 5.13 5.88
CA THR A 359 21.73 5.97 5.22
C THR A 359 23.15 5.62 5.67
N ASN A 360 23.32 5.11 6.90
CA ASN A 360 24.63 4.73 7.45
C ASN A 360 24.97 3.24 7.25
N ILE A 361 24.10 2.46 6.60
CA ILE A 361 24.32 1.03 6.40
C ILE A 361 25.04 0.82 5.07
N PRO A 362 26.28 0.28 5.06
CA PRO A 362 27.12 0.22 3.86
C PRO A 362 26.47 -0.51 2.69
N PHE A 363 25.80 -1.64 2.95
CA PHE A 363 25.18 -2.41 1.86
C PHE A 363 23.93 -1.73 1.26
N LEU A 364 23.31 -0.80 2.00
CA LEU A 364 22.13 -0.03 1.56
C LEU A 364 22.50 1.34 0.93
N GLU A 365 23.79 1.66 0.82
CA GLU A 365 24.25 2.95 0.29
C GLU A 365 23.80 3.17 -1.17
N SER A 366 23.75 2.09 -1.95
CA SER A 366 23.34 2.10 -3.36
C SER A 366 21.87 2.44 -3.61
N LEU A 367 21.03 2.38 -2.58
CA LEU A 367 19.62 2.73 -2.68
C LEU A 367 19.42 4.24 -2.83
N ASP A 368 18.48 4.65 -3.66
CA ASP A 368 18.07 6.05 -3.72
C ASP A 368 17.22 6.46 -2.49
N HIS A 369 16.90 7.75 -2.35
CA HIS A 369 16.12 8.24 -1.21
C HIS A 369 14.73 7.58 -1.11
N TYR A 370 14.08 7.35 -2.24
CA TYR A 370 12.74 6.77 -2.29
C TYR A 370 12.77 5.26 -1.95
N GLU A 371 13.75 4.53 -2.46
CA GLU A 371 13.99 3.12 -2.13
C GLU A 371 14.31 2.96 -0.64
N ARG A 372 15.14 3.84 -0.06
CA ARG A 372 15.38 3.88 1.39
C ARG A 372 14.10 4.12 2.18
N MET A 373 13.22 5.00 1.69
CA MET A 373 11.92 5.25 2.32
C MET A 373 10.99 4.03 2.25
N GLN A 374 11.04 3.24 1.17
CA GLN A 374 10.27 2.00 1.05
C GLN A 374 10.80 0.91 1.99
N VAL A 375 12.12 0.77 2.09
CA VAL A 375 12.74 -0.14 3.06
C VAL A 375 12.39 0.28 4.49
N ALA A 376 12.50 1.57 4.81
CA ALA A 376 12.14 2.11 6.12
C ALA A 376 10.68 1.82 6.52
N ASP A 377 9.74 1.87 5.56
CA ASP A 377 8.33 1.56 5.81
C ASP A 377 8.09 0.06 6.06
N ALA A 378 8.92 -0.81 5.49
CA ALA A 378 8.84 -2.26 5.66
C ALA A 378 9.56 -2.78 6.92
N LEU A 379 10.36 -1.94 7.58
CA LEU A 379 11.08 -2.29 8.80
C LEU A 379 10.18 -2.24 10.04
N SER A 380 10.41 -3.20 10.93
CA SER A 380 9.81 -3.22 12.27
C SER A 380 10.91 -3.38 13.33
N SER A 381 10.71 -2.79 14.50
CA SER A 381 11.70 -2.91 15.59
C SER A 381 11.43 -4.17 16.40
N ASN A 382 12.48 -4.82 16.88
CA ASN A 382 12.41 -5.95 17.78
C ASN A 382 13.53 -5.85 18.82
N GLU A 383 13.22 -6.09 20.09
CA GLU A 383 14.17 -6.07 21.20
C GLU A 383 14.38 -7.49 21.73
N TYR A 384 15.61 -7.77 22.17
CA TYR A 384 16.07 -9.06 22.65
C TYR A 384 16.90 -8.88 23.92
N ASN A 385 16.70 -9.73 24.91
CA ASN A 385 17.50 -9.76 26.13
C ASN A 385 18.74 -10.63 25.94
N PRO A 386 19.79 -10.44 26.76
CA PRO A 386 20.95 -11.33 26.76
C PRO A 386 20.54 -12.81 26.86
N GLY A 387 21.00 -13.63 25.92
CA GLY A 387 20.68 -15.06 25.81
C GLY A 387 19.51 -15.40 24.90
N ASP A 388 18.74 -14.41 24.42
CA ASP A 388 17.64 -14.65 23.49
C ASP A 388 18.16 -15.03 22.10
N TYR A 389 17.47 -16.00 21.47
CA TYR A 389 17.75 -16.40 20.09
C TYR A 389 17.02 -15.47 19.12
N ILE A 390 17.79 -14.81 18.26
CA ILE A 390 17.28 -13.96 17.18
C ILE A 390 17.01 -14.84 15.96
N ILE A 391 17.94 -15.73 15.64
CA ILE A 391 17.84 -16.73 14.56
C ILE A 391 18.20 -18.09 15.17
N LYS A 392 17.46 -19.14 14.80
CA LYS A 392 17.74 -20.52 15.23
C LYS A 392 18.12 -21.38 14.05
N HIS A 393 19.14 -22.20 14.24
CA HIS A 393 19.60 -23.20 13.29
C HIS A 393 18.47 -24.17 12.91
N GLY A 394 18.33 -24.45 11.62
CA GLY A 394 17.38 -25.41 11.05
C GLY A 394 15.95 -24.88 10.85
N GLU A 395 15.65 -23.69 11.36
CA GLU A 395 14.38 -23.01 11.08
C GLU A 395 14.38 -22.36 9.69
N THR A 396 13.19 -22.09 9.16
CA THR A 396 13.03 -21.34 7.91
C THR A 396 13.40 -19.87 8.13
N GLY A 397 14.42 -19.40 7.41
CA GLY A 397 14.85 -18.00 7.43
C GLY A 397 13.85 -17.11 6.70
N GLU A 398 12.98 -16.43 7.44
CA GLU A 398 11.97 -15.50 6.90
C GLU A 398 12.27 -14.03 7.21
N TRP A 399 13.26 -13.75 8.05
CA TRP A 399 13.56 -12.44 8.58
C TRP A 399 15.04 -12.09 8.45
N LEU A 400 15.31 -10.93 7.88
CA LEU A 400 16.61 -10.28 7.93
C LEU A 400 16.59 -9.29 9.09
N HIS A 401 17.64 -9.29 9.90
CA HIS A 401 17.78 -8.41 11.06
C HIS A 401 18.97 -7.48 10.87
N ILE A 402 18.73 -6.18 11.02
CA ILE A 402 19.75 -5.14 11.06
C ILE A 402 19.95 -4.73 12.52
N ILE A 403 21.17 -4.78 13.02
CA ILE A 403 21.46 -4.49 14.43
C ILE A 403 21.51 -2.96 14.63
N ILE A 404 20.55 -2.43 15.38
CA ILE A 404 20.47 -1.00 15.72
C ILE A 404 21.38 -0.69 16.91
N ASP A 405 21.37 -1.58 17.89
CA ASP A 405 22.12 -1.44 19.14
C ASP A 405 22.36 -2.83 19.76
N GLY A 406 23.47 -2.96 20.50
CA GLY A 406 23.89 -4.21 21.12
C GLY A 406 24.80 -5.09 20.24
N THR A 407 25.12 -6.27 20.79
CA THR A 407 26.02 -7.26 20.18
C THR A 407 25.36 -8.63 20.16
N VAL A 408 25.53 -9.33 19.04
CA VAL A 408 25.07 -10.71 18.84
C VAL A 408 26.26 -11.62 18.50
N GLU A 409 26.16 -12.88 18.87
CA GLU A 409 27.11 -13.92 18.47
C GLU A 409 26.46 -14.94 17.54
N VAL A 410 27.24 -15.37 16.55
CA VAL A 410 26.83 -16.40 15.60
C VAL A 410 27.45 -17.72 16.02
N ILE A 411 26.60 -18.71 16.26
CA ILE A 411 27.01 -20.05 16.69
C ILE A 411 26.66 -21.05 15.59
N GLY A 412 27.69 -21.58 14.95
CA GLY A 412 27.59 -22.69 14.01
C GLY A 412 27.67 -24.04 14.70
N ARG A 413 27.76 -25.08 13.89
CA ARG A 413 28.06 -26.47 14.26
C ARG A 413 29.32 -26.97 13.56
N ASP A 414 30.16 -27.67 14.29
CA ASP A 414 31.29 -28.42 13.72
C ASP A 414 30.82 -29.70 12.98
N PRO A 415 31.70 -30.45 12.30
CA PRO A 415 31.34 -31.69 11.62
C PRO A 415 30.76 -32.78 12.55
N GLU A 416 30.99 -32.67 13.86
CA GLU A 416 30.50 -33.59 14.89
C GLU A 416 29.14 -33.13 15.45
N GLY A 417 28.64 -31.96 15.01
CA GLY A 417 27.37 -31.37 15.42
C GLY A 417 27.44 -30.48 16.67
N ASN A 418 28.61 -30.29 17.26
CA ASN A 418 28.80 -29.47 18.45
C ASN A 418 28.74 -27.98 18.13
N LYS A 419 28.19 -27.19 19.05
CA LYS A 419 28.08 -25.73 18.91
C LYS A 419 29.47 -25.09 18.94
N THR A 420 29.77 -24.29 17.92
CA THR A 420 31.04 -23.55 17.80
C THR A 420 30.78 -22.09 17.48
N LYS A 421 31.49 -21.19 18.15
CA LYS A 421 31.36 -19.74 17.92
C LYS A 421 32.07 -19.38 16.61
N VAL A 422 31.33 -18.77 15.69
CA VAL A 422 31.83 -18.41 14.35
C VAL A 422 32.34 -16.98 14.35
N CYS A 423 31.48 -16.02 14.73
CA CYS A 423 31.82 -14.61 14.75
C CYS A 423 30.85 -13.80 15.64
N GLU A 424 31.11 -12.50 15.76
CA GLU A 424 30.22 -11.54 16.40
C GLU A 424 29.83 -10.44 15.42
N PHE A 425 28.61 -9.94 15.58
CA PHE A 425 28.06 -8.80 14.87
C PHE A 425 27.56 -7.77 15.87
N SER A 426 27.70 -6.50 15.52
CA SER A 426 27.39 -5.36 16.37
C SER A 426 26.58 -4.32 15.60
N LYS A 427 26.31 -3.17 16.23
CA LYS A 427 25.59 -2.06 15.62
C LYS A 427 26.04 -1.76 14.17
N GLY A 428 25.08 -1.76 13.25
CA GLY A 428 25.27 -1.51 11.83
C GLY A 428 25.46 -2.78 10.98
N ASP A 429 25.82 -3.90 11.61
CA ASP A 429 25.87 -5.20 10.95
C ASP A 429 24.45 -5.77 10.74
N HIS A 430 24.36 -6.83 9.94
CA HIS A 430 23.12 -7.52 9.61
C HIS A 430 23.29 -9.04 9.63
N VAL A 431 22.19 -9.76 9.84
CA VAL A 431 22.11 -11.22 9.85
C VAL A 431 20.81 -11.71 9.21
N GLY A 432 20.81 -12.95 8.68
CA GLY A 432 19.65 -13.58 8.04
C GLY A 432 19.50 -13.30 6.54
N GLU A 433 20.48 -12.62 5.93
CA GLU A 433 20.54 -12.34 4.50
C GLU A 433 20.87 -13.57 3.65
N LEU A 434 21.60 -14.53 4.22
CA LEU A 434 22.15 -15.66 3.50
C LEU A 434 21.05 -16.64 3.05
N GLU A 435 20.08 -16.87 3.91
CA GLU A 435 18.90 -17.71 3.64
C GLU A 435 18.01 -17.10 2.54
N PHE A 436 18.04 -15.77 2.38
CA PHE A 436 17.31 -15.08 1.33
C PHE A 436 18.01 -15.21 -0.02
N ILE A 437 19.34 -15.20 -0.03
CA ILE A 437 20.16 -15.31 -1.25
C ILE A 437 20.17 -16.73 -1.79
N ASN A 438 20.36 -17.72 -0.91
CA ASN A 438 20.66 -19.10 -1.29
C ASN A 438 19.49 -20.08 -1.05
N ASN A 439 18.34 -19.59 -0.60
CA ASN A 439 17.08 -20.36 -0.48
C ASN A 439 17.18 -21.65 0.36
N HIS A 440 17.96 -21.64 1.44
CA HIS A 440 18.03 -22.73 2.40
C HIS A 440 17.54 -22.32 3.78
N ARG A 441 17.49 -23.28 4.71
CA ARG A 441 17.17 -23.04 6.14
C ARG A 441 18.33 -22.40 6.88
N ASN A 442 18.07 -21.79 8.03
CA ASN A 442 19.11 -21.19 8.86
C ASN A 442 20.23 -22.18 9.19
N VAL A 443 21.47 -21.79 8.96
CA VAL A 443 22.67 -22.64 9.11
C VAL A 443 23.45 -22.39 10.40
N ALA A 444 23.05 -21.37 11.17
CA ALA A 444 23.63 -21.00 12.44
C ALA A 444 22.56 -20.46 13.39
N ASP A 445 22.84 -20.52 14.69
CA ASP A 445 22.12 -19.77 15.71
C ASP A 445 22.70 -18.34 15.76
N VAL A 446 21.84 -17.33 15.96
CA VAL A 446 22.26 -15.97 16.28
C VAL A 446 21.66 -15.60 17.62
N ILE A 447 22.52 -15.31 18.61
CA ILE A 447 22.12 -15.13 20.01
C ILE A 447 22.54 -13.74 20.48
N ALA A 448 21.64 -13.05 21.17
CA ALA A 448 21.94 -11.77 21.78
C ALA A 448 22.92 -11.92 22.95
N VAL A 449 24.06 -11.23 22.90
CA VAL A 449 25.06 -11.22 23.99
C VAL A 449 24.74 -10.12 25.00
N THR A 450 24.28 -8.96 24.50
CA THR A 450 23.79 -7.85 25.31
C THR A 450 22.26 -7.71 25.13
N HIS A 451 21.66 -6.68 25.71
CA HIS A 451 20.37 -6.23 25.21
C HIS A 451 20.57 -5.75 23.76
N VAL A 452 19.76 -6.25 22.83
CA VAL A 452 19.91 -6.01 21.39
C VAL A 452 18.62 -5.47 20.83
N THR A 453 18.70 -4.39 20.08
CA THR A 453 17.59 -3.87 19.29
C THR A 453 17.90 -4.09 17.81
N THR A 454 16.96 -4.71 17.09
CA THR A 454 17.09 -4.96 15.65
C THR A 454 15.95 -4.31 14.87
N ALA A 455 16.24 -3.85 13.66
CA ALA A 455 15.22 -3.60 12.65
C ALA A 455 15.07 -4.86 11.80
N LYS A 456 13.90 -5.50 11.84
CA LYS A 456 13.62 -6.72 11.08
C LYS A 456 12.87 -6.42 9.78
N LEU A 457 13.29 -7.09 8.71
CA LEU A 457 12.70 -7.03 7.37
C LEU A 457 12.25 -8.43 6.95
N ASN A 458 10.99 -8.55 6.50
CA ASN A 458 10.47 -9.82 6.01
C ASN A 458 11.04 -10.14 4.61
N ARG A 459 11.30 -11.42 4.34
CA ARG A 459 11.73 -11.91 3.03
C ARG A 459 10.91 -11.39 1.84
N ARG A 460 9.58 -11.35 1.96
CA ARG A 460 8.71 -10.82 0.88
C ARG A 460 8.98 -9.35 0.60
N HIS A 461 9.16 -8.56 1.65
CA HIS A 461 9.48 -7.14 1.52
C HIS A 461 10.92 -6.94 1.04
N PHE A 462 11.85 -7.81 1.42
CA PHE A 462 13.20 -7.83 0.88
C PHE A 462 13.19 -8.08 -0.63
N GLU A 463 12.51 -9.12 -1.12
CA GLU A 463 12.40 -9.40 -2.57
C GLU A 463 11.74 -8.23 -3.34
N MET A 464 10.80 -7.51 -2.72
CA MET A 464 10.14 -6.34 -3.31
C MET A 464 11.00 -5.07 -3.31
N CYS A 465 11.76 -4.82 -2.25
CA CYS A 465 12.46 -3.56 -2.02
C CYS A 465 13.96 -3.61 -2.34
N MET A 466 14.56 -4.80 -2.42
CA MET A 466 16.03 -5.00 -2.36
C MET A 466 16.62 -5.67 -3.61
N GLY A 467 15.88 -5.75 -4.71
CA GLY A 467 16.39 -6.27 -5.99
C GLY A 467 17.75 -5.69 -6.41
N PRO A 468 17.97 -4.36 -6.34
CA PRO A 468 19.26 -3.73 -6.66
C PRO A 468 20.41 -4.06 -5.69
N VAL A 469 20.09 -4.42 -4.44
CA VAL A 469 21.06 -4.59 -3.35
C VAL A 469 21.54 -6.03 -3.19
N LEU A 470 20.85 -6.97 -3.82
CA LEU A 470 21.16 -8.40 -3.75
C LEU A 470 22.61 -8.71 -4.18
N ASP A 471 23.14 -7.95 -5.13
CA ASP A 471 24.52 -8.10 -5.61
C ASP A 471 25.56 -7.59 -4.59
N VAL A 472 25.20 -6.60 -3.76
CA VAL A 472 26.06 -6.10 -2.68
C VAL A 472 26.15 -7.11 -1.55
N LEU A 473 24.99 -7.66 -1.14
CA LEU A 473 24.94 -8.71 -0.11
C LEU A 473 25.69 -9.98 -0.54
N LYS A 474 25.62 -10.35 -1.82
CA LYS A 474 26.43 -11.45 -2.37
C LYS A 474 27.93 -11.18 -2.26
N ARG A 475 28.38 -9.94 -2.43
CA ARG A 475 29.80 -9.58 -2.26
C ARG A 475 30.21 -9.65 -0.80
N ASP A 476 29.39 -9.14 0.11
CA ASP A 476 29.69 -9.17 1.55
C ASP A 476 29.77 -10.62 2.09
N SER A 477 28.99 -11.54 1.53
CA SER A 477 29.08 -12.98 1.84
C SER A 477 30.42 -13.64 1.47
N THR A 478 31.31 -12.92 0.77
CA THR A 478 32.68 -13.38 0.46
C THR A 478 33.71 -13.00 1.52
N SER A 479 33.33 -12.24 2.54
CA SER A 479 34.20 -11.82 3.65
C SER A 479 34.65 -12.99 4.53
N SER A 480 35.79 -12.81 5.24
CA SER A 480 36.37 -13.82 6.14
C SER A 480 35.41 -14.27 7.24
N LYS A 481 34.49 -13.40 7.68
CA LYS A 481 33.45 -13.73 8.66
C LYS A 481 32.49 -14.84 8.19
N TYR A 482 32.36 -15.04 6.88
CA TYR A 482 31.45 -16.02 6.26
C TYR A 482 32.14 -17.30 5.80
N GLN A 483 33.42 -17.52 6.14
CA GLN A 483 34.15 -18.75 5.77
C GLN A 483 33.43 -20.03 6.23
N TYR A 484 32.91 -20.02 7.46
CA TYR A 484 32.11 -21.12 7.99
C TYR A 484 30.94 -21.47 7.06
N TYR A 485 30.24 -20.46 6.59
CA TYR A 485 29.09 -20.61 5.72
C TYR A 485 29.46 -21.11 4.32
N GLN A 486 30.56 -20.60 3.75
CA GLN A 486 31.05 -21.07 2.45
C GLN A 486 31.38 -22.56 2.47
N ASN A 487 31.95 -23.05 3.58
CA ASN A 487 32.23 -24.47 3.75
C ASN A 487 30.94 -25.29 3.79
N ILE A 488 29.89 -24.83 4.50
CA ILE A 488 28.57 -25.50 4.51
C ILE A 488 27.98 -25.59 3.10
N LEU A 489 27.99 -24.50 2.35
CA LEU A 489 27.43 -24.47 0.99
C LEU A 489 28.20 -25.37 0.00
N GLN A 490 29.49 -25.62 0.25
CA GLN A 490 30.28 -26.56 -0.53
C GLN A 490 29.92 -28.00 -0.18
N THR A 491 29.79 -28.33 1.10
CA THR A 491 29.38 -29.66 1.56
C THR A 491 27.97 -30.03 1.07
N GLN A 492 27.00 -29.12 1.20
CA GLN A 492 25.62 -29.36 0.74
C GLN A 492 25.54 -29.58 -0.79
N ARG A 493 26.33 -28.83 -1.57
CA ARG A 493 26.42 -29.04 -3.04
C ARG A 493 27.09 -30.35 -3.43
N GLN A 494 27.95 -30.90 -2.58
CA GLN A 494 28.57 -32.21 -2.81
C GLN A 494 27.64 -33.38 -2.43
N GLU A 495 26.67 -33.16 -1.54
CA GLU A 495 25.67 -34.15 -1.14
C GLU A 495 24.45 -34.22 -2.09
N GLU A 496 24.21 -33.17 -2.89
CA GLU A 496 23.13 -33.11 -3.90
C GLU A 496 23.54 -33.67 -5.29
N ILE A 497 24.80 -34.03 -5.49
CA ILE A 497 25.34 -34.70 -6.71
C ILE A 497 25.51 -36.19 -6.43
#